data_AF-A0AAD9BFI9-F1
#
_entry.id   AF-A0AAD9BFI9-F1
#
_cell.length_a   1.000
_cell.length_b   1.000
_cell.length_c   1.000
_cell.angle_alpha   90.00
_cell.angle_beta   90.00
_cell.angle_gamma   90.00
#
_symmetry.space_group_name_H-M   'P 1'
#
loop_
_entity.id
_entity.type
_entity.pdbx_description
1 polymer ?
#
loop_
_entity_poly.entity_id
_entity_poly.type
_entity_poly.pdbx_seq_one_letter_code
_entity_poly.pdbx_strand_id
1 'polypeptide(L)'
;MKSELEDMKQEMYQKLSANSALTQAQETRLEEAEKRIDEVETVNMAMSDVLIKSMKQQRAMQRKLVDLEGRSRRNNMRIYGVPEQKEGNSMPDFVDQLLRTELALPDTNLQIQRAHRAVARKPERNAPPRSIVVNFLEFNIKEKVLKKAWEKKILMEGRRLSFDHNYATEVVLKRKAYVGIKRVLKEKNIRFQTPLDRMRIHWDSGTRTYDSAQDAAQKLRRRGFSVEIPDRNASELYPEIEHLHQTKTWQRVGDNSAGGDCTASRARKRLQEYEQIPPETN
;
A
#
# COMPACT_ATOMS: atom_id res chain seq x y z
N MET A 1 29.68 -26.81 72.42
CA MET A 1 29.98 -27.69 71.27
C MET A 1 28.84 -28.65 70.90
N LYS A 2 28.42 -29.64 71.72
CA LYS A 2 27.32 -30.55 71.32
C LYS A 2 25.94 -29.87 71.20
N SER A 3 25.57 -29.00 72.16
CA SER A 3 24.31 -28.24 72.11
C SER A 3 24.25 -27.31 70.90
N GLU A 4 25.31 -26.54 70.67
CA GLU A 4 25.40 -25.62 69.52
C GLU A 4 25.33 -26.35 68.17
N LEU A 5 25.86 -27.58 68.08
CA LEU A 5 25.77 -28.41 66.88
C LEU A 5 24.34 -28.89 66.62
N GLU A 6 23.59 -29.22 67.68
CA GLU A 6 22.20 -29.64 67.60
C GLU A 6 21.28 -28.45 67.25
N ASP A 7 21.56 -27.26 67.81
CA ASP A 7 20.86 -26.02 67.49
C ASP A 7 21.08 -25.62 66.01
N MET A 8 22.33 -25.68 65.53
CA MET A 8 22.64 -25.44 64.10
C MET A 8 21.97 -26.45 63.18
N LYS A 9 21.93 -27.73 63.56
CA LYS A 9 21.24 -28.78 62.81
C LYS A 9 19.74 -28.50 62.74
N GLN A 10 19.13 -28.06 63.83
CA GLN A 10 17.71 -27.73 63.88
C GLN A 10 17.39 -26.49 63.03
N GLU A 11 18.23 -25.45 63.10
CA GLU A 11 18.12 -24.26 62.24
C GLU A 11 18.29 -24.62 60.75
N MET A 12 19.23 -25.51 60.43
CA MET A 12 19.44 -26.01 59.07
C MET A 12 18.21 -26.76 58.55
N TYR A 13 17.58 -27.62 59.36
CA TYR A 13 16.34 -28.30 58.97
C TYR A 13 15.17 -27.33 58.77
N GLN A 14 15.05 -26.29 59.59
CA GLN A 14 14.04 -25.26 59.42
C GLN A 14 14.27 -24.45 58.13
N LYS A 15 15.51 -24.08 57.83
CA LYS A 15 15.86 -23.41 56.56
C LYS A 15 15.60 -24.31 55.35
N LEU A 16 15.91 -25.60 55.45
CA LEU A 16 15.67 -26.57 54.38
C LEU A 16 14.18 -26.76 54.11
N SER A 17 13.35 -26.86 55.16
CA SER A 17 11.90 -26.97 55.01
C SER A 17 11.28 -25.70 54.46
N ALA A 18 11.73 -24.51 54.91
CA ALA A 18 11.29 -23.22 54.38
C ALA A 18 11.66 -23.06 52.90
N ASN A 19 12.89 -23.42 52.52
CA ASN A 19 13.32 -23.39 51.12
C ASN A 19 12.51 -24.36 50.25
N SER A 20 12.25 -25.58 50.73
CA SER A 20 11.41 -26.55 50.03
C SER A 20 10.00 -26.01 49.79
N ALA A 21 9.38 -25.41 50.81
CA ALA A 21 8.06 -24.78 50.67
C ALA A 21 8.07 -23.59 49.69
N LEU A 22 9.14 -22.78 49.69
CA LEU A 22 9.31 -21.68 48.74
C LEU A 22 9.44 -22.22 47.30
N THR A 23 10.21 -23.27 47.08
CA THR A 23 10.36 -23.92 45.76
C THR A 23 9.01 -24.43 45.25
N GLN A 24 8.22 -25.10 46.09
CA GLN A 24 6.86 -25.55 45.73
C GLN A 24 5.92 -24.38 45.39
N ALA A 25 6.00 -23.28 46.15
CA ALA A 25 5.23 -22.07 45.86
C ALA A 25 5.69 -21.39 44.55
N GLN A 26 6.98 -21.46 44.21
CA GLN A 26 7.50 -20.97 42.93
C GLN A 26 7.06 -21.86 41.76
N GLU A 27 7.07 -23.19 41.93
CA GLU A 27 6.60 -24.15 40.92
C GLU A 27 5.14 -23.89 40.54
N THR A 28 4.25 -23.74 41.54
CA THR A 28 2.82 -23.48 41.27
C THR A 28 2.59 -22.14 40.56
N ARG A 29 3.32 -21.08 40.94
CA ARG A 29 3.25 -19.79 40.24
C ARG A 29 3.80 -19.86 38.82
N LEU A 30 4.82 -20.68 38.59
CA LEU A 30 5.42 -20.88 37.27
C LEU A 30 4.46 -21.65 36.36
N GLU A 31 3.81 -22.71 36.87
CA GLU A 31 2.77 -23.44 36.13
C GLU A 31 1.59 -22.53 35.72
N GLU A 32 1.13 -21.66 36.63
CA GLU A 32 0.07 -20.69 36.32
C GLU A 32 0.52 -19.69 35.25
N ALA A 33 1.76 -19.18 35.36
CA ALA A 33 2.32 -18.26 34.38
C ALA A 33 2.47 -18.91 33.00
N GLU A 34 2.97 -20.15 32.93
CA GLU A 34 3.09 -20.93 31.69
C GLU A 34 1.74 -21.13 31.02
N LYS A 35 0.71 -21.48 31.79
CA LYS A 35 -0.65 -21.65 31.26
C LYS A 35 -1.19 -20.34 30.68
N ARG A 36 -1.01 -19.21 31.39
CA ARG A 36 -1.42 -17.89 30.90
C ARG A 36 -0.66 -17.48 29.65
N ILE A 37 0.62 -17.84 29.55
CA ILE A 37 1.44 -17.58 28.35
C ILE A 37 0.90 -18.40 27.16
N ASP A 38 0.64 -19.71 27.33
CA ASP A 38 0.11 -20.56 26.25
C ASP A 38 -1.28 -20.08 25.76
N GLU A 39 -2.14 -19.63 26.68
CA GLU A 39 -3.43 -19.02 26.34
C GLU A 39 -3.26 -17.73 25.51
N VAL A 40 -2.37 -16.83 25.95
CA VAL A 40 -2.07 -15.58 25.24
C VAL A 40 -1.43 -15.83 23.88
N GLU A 41 -0.50 -16.78 23.77
CA GLU A 41 0.13 -17.16 22.51
C GLU A 41 -0.92 -17.71 21.52
N THR A 42 -1.80 -18.59 21.99
CA THR A 42 -2.88 -19.16 21.16
C THR A 42 -3.82 -18.07 20.64
N VAL A 43 -4.26 -17.15 21.50
CA VAL A 43 -5.12 -16.04 21.10
C VAL A 43 -4.39 -15.09 20.14
N ASN A 44 -3.12 -14.79 20.38
CA ASN A 44 -2.32 -13.92 19.50
C ASN A 44 -2.12 -14.52 18.11
N MET A 45 -1.91 -15.83 18.00
CA MET A 45 -1.82 -16.53 16.72
C MET A 45 -3.15 -16.45 15.95
N ALA A 46 -4.26 -16.79 16.61
CA ALA A 46 -5.58 -16.72 15.99
C ALA A 46 -5.95 -15.28 15.56
N MET A 47 -5.63 -14.29 16.39
CA MET A 47 -5.83 -12.87 16.08
C MET A 47 -5.01 -12.45 14.86
N SER A 48 -3.75 -12.86 14.79
CA SER A 48 -2.87 -12.57 13.64
C SER A 48 -3.44 -13.12 12.33
N ASP A 49 -3.98 -14.35 12.34
CA ASP A 49 -4.59 -14.95 11.17
C ASP A 49 -5.86 -14.22 10.72
N VAL A 50 -6.71 -13.82 11.67
CA VAL A 50 -7.91 -13.00 11.39
C VAL A 50 -7.52 -11.65 10.80
N LEU A 51 -6.50 -10.99 11.36
CA LEU A 51 -5.98 -9.72 10.84
C LEU A 51 -5.47 -9.87 9.41
N ILE A 52 -4.68 -10.90 9.10
CA ILE A 52 -4.20 -11.18 7.74
C ILE A 52 -5.37 -11.40 6.78
N LYS A 53 -6.38 -12.16 7.19
CA LYS A 53 -7.59 -12.41 6.38
C LYS A 53 -8.38 -11.13 6.13
N SER A 54 -8.58 -10.31 7.16
CA SER A 54 -9.26 -9.02 7.08
C SER A 54 -8.53 -8.06 6.13
N MET A 55 -7.20 -7.95 6.24
CA MET A 55 -6.38 -7.14 5.33
C MET A 55 -6.48 -7.58 3.87
N LYS A 56 -6.49 -8.89 3.61
CA LYS A 56 -6.69 -9.44 2.26
C LYS A 56 -8.06 -9.04 1.70
N GLN A 57 -9.11 -9.12 2.51
CA GLN A 57 -10.47 -8.70 2.13
C GLN A 57 -10.54 -7.19 1.87
N GLN A 58 -9.94 -6.37 2.73
CA GLN A 58 -9.88 -4.92 2.55
C GLN A 58 -9.17 -4.54 1.24
N ARG A 59 -8.04 -5.15 0.92
CA ARG A 59 -7.34 -4.95 -0.37
C ARG A 59 -8.21 -5.36 -1.56
N ALA A 60 -8.92 -6.49 -1.46
CA ALA A 60 -9.83 -6.93 -2.52
C ALA A 60 -10.99 -5.95 -2.71
N MET A 61 -11.55 -5.42 -1.61
CA MET A 61 -12.60 -4.40 -1.65
C MET A 61 -12.10 -3.10 -2.27
N GLN A 62 -10.92 -2.62 -1.87
CA GLN A 62 -10.31 -1.42 -2.43
C GLN A 62 -10.12 -1.54 -3.95
N ARG A 63 -9.61 -2.68 -4.44
CA ARG A 63 -9.48 -2.93 -5.89
C ARG A 63 -10.82 -2.86 -6.62
N LYS A 64 -11.89 -3.42 -6.03
CA LYS A 64 -13.24 -3.35 -6.59
C LYS A 64 -13.76 -1.91 -6.63
N LEU A 65 -13.54 -1.13 -5.57
CA LEU A 65 -13.94 0.28 -5.53
C LEU A 65 -13.22 1.11 -6.61
N VAL A 66 -11.92 0.90 -6.81
CA VAL A 66 -11.15 1.57 -7.87
C VAL A 66 -11.66 1.20 -9.26
N ASP A 67 -12.00 -0.07 -9.51
CA ASP A 67 -12.59 -0.50 -10.79
C ASP A 67 -13.96 0.12 -11.03
N LEU A 68 -14.84 0.15 -10.01
CA LEU A 68 -16.15 0.79 -10.09
C LEU A 68 -16.04 2.30 -10.36
N GLU A 69 -15.14 2.99 -9.64
CA GLU A 69 -14.84 4.40 -9.88
C GLU A 69 -14.32 4.63 -11.31
N GLY A 70 -13.41 3.78 -11.78
CA GLY A 70 -12.87 3.85 -13.14
C GLY A 70 -13.93 3.63 -14.23
N ARG A 71 -14.85 2.68 -14.03
CA ARG A 71 -15.99 2.44 -14.93
C ARG A 71 -16.95 3.62 -14.96
N SER A 72 -17.31 4.15 -13.79
CA SER A 72 -18.19 5.31 -13.66
C SER A 72 -17.61 6.56 -14.34
N ARG A 73 -16.29 6.74 -14.27
CA ARG A 73 -15.59 7.90 -14.87
C ARG A 73 -15.12 7.68 -16.30
N ARG A 74 -15.43 6.55 -16.93
CA ARG A 74 -14.91 6.19 -18.26
C ARG A 74 -15.31 7.18 -19.35
N ASN A 75 -16.48 7.80 -19.23
CA ASN A 75 -16.97 8.83 -20.14
C ASN A 75 -16.55 10.25 -19.73
N ASN A 76 -15.74 10.38 -18.67
CA ASN A 76 -15.34 11.67 -18.15
C ASN A 76 -13.94 12.05 -18.65
N MET A 77 -13.81 13.31 -19.06
CA MET A 77 -12.56 13.98 -19.38
C MET A 77 -12.30 15.09 -18.36
N ARG A 78 -11.03 15.44 -18.16
CA ARG A 78 -10.63 16.55 -17.29
C ARG A 78 -9.80 17.56 -18.07
N ILE A 79 -10.18 18.84 -17.96
CA ILE A 79 -9.51 19.97 -18.57
C ILE A 79 -8.80 20.75 -17.46
N TYR A 80 -7.51 21.03 -17.63
CA TYR A 80 -6.68 21.79 -16.71
C TYR A 80 -6.23 23.10 -17.34
N GLY A 81 -6.05 24.13 -16.51
CA GLY A 81 -5.46 25.41 -16.93
C GLY A 81 -6.46 26.49 -17.36
N VAL A 82 -7.76 26.19 -17.40
CA VAL A 82 -8.80 27.19 -17.71
C VAL A 82 -8.89 28.21 -16.56
N PRO A 83 -8.67 29.52 -16.80
CA PRO A 83 -8.77 30.53 -15.76
C PRO A 83 -10.15 30.54 -15.08
N GLU A 84 -10.20 30.78 -13.78
CA GLU A 84 -11.46 30.87 -13.03
C GLU A 84 -12.31 32.05 -13.56
N GLN A 85 -13.64 31.87 -13.62
CA GLN A 85 -14.64 32.87 -14.05
C GLN A 85 -14.67 33.18 -15.55
N LYS A 86 -13.90 32.47 -16.37
CA LYS A 86 -13.95 32.60 -17.84
C LYS A 86 -15.12 31.87 -18.49
N GLU A 87 -15.80 31.02 -17.74
CA GLU A 87 -16.80 30.11 -18.31
C GLU A 87 -18.19 30.75 -18.48
N GLY A 88 -18.37 31.97 -17.98
CA GLY A 88 -19.65 32.66 -18.03
C GLY A 88 -20.74 31.95 -17.23
N ASN A 89 -21.96 31.96 -17.77
CA ASN A 89 -23.16 31.48 -17.07
C ASN A 89 -23.38 29.96 -17.22
N SER A 90 -22.87 29.35 -18.29
CA SER A 90 -23.12 27.94 -18.62
C SER A 90 -21.81 27.21 -18.91
N MET A 91 -21.47 26.30 -17.99
CA MET A 91 -20.25 25.48 -18.10
C MET A 91 -20.26 24.54 -19.31
N PRO A 92 -21.38 23.84 -19.61
CA PRO A 92 -21.45 22.98 -20.79
C PRO A 92 -21.26 23.75 -22.09
N ASP A 93 -21.88 24.92 -22.23
CA ASP A 93 -21.81 25.72 -23.46
C ASP A 93 -20.40 26.28 -23.67
N PHE A 94 -19.76 26.75 -22.60
CA PHE A 94 -18.36 27.18 -22.63
C PHE A 94 -17.44 26.05 -23.10
N VAL A 95 -17.62 24.83 -22.57
CA VAL A 95 -16.79 23.68 -22.96
C VAL A 95 -17.07 23.28 -24.41
N ASP A 96 -18.33 23.26 -24.85
CA ASP A 96 -18.69 22.95 -26.23
C ASP A 96 -18.02 23.93 -27.20
N GLN A 97 -18.14 25.23 -26.94
CA GLN A 97 -17.50 26.29 -27.74
C GLN A 97 -15.97 26.14 -27.74
N LEU A 98 -15.36 25.97 -26.57
CA LEU A 98 -13.91 25.81 -26.43
C LEU A 98 -13.41 24.62 -27.26
N LEU A 99 -14.08 23.47 -27.16
CA LEU A 99 -13.67 22.26 -27.89
C LEU A 99 -13.87 22.42 -29.41
N ARG A 100 -14.97 23.04 -29.86
CA ARG A 100 -15.21 23.27 -31.29
C ARG A 100 -14.17 24.20 -31.90
N THR A 101 -13.92 25.35 -31.25
CA THR A 101 -12.97 26.36 -31.72
C THR A 101 -11.55 25.82 -31.72
N GLU A 102 -11.13 25.15 -30.65
CA GLU A 102 -9.73 24.75 -30.51
C GLU A 102 -9.39 23.45 -31.22
N LEU A 103 -10.32 22.49 -31.32
CA LEU A 103 -10.04 21.16 -31.87
C LEU A 103 -10.51 20.96 -33.31
N ALA A 104 -11.02 22.01 -33.97
CA ALA A 104 -11.58 21.94 -35.31
C ALA A 104 -12.56 20.75 -35.43
N LEU A 105 -13.58 20.75 -34.54
CA LEU A 105 -14.66 19.76 -34.49
C LEU A 105 -16.02 20.42 -34.78
N PRO A 106 -16.18 21.20 -35.87
CA PRO A 106 -17.41 21.97 -36.10
C PRO A 106 -18.65 21.08 -36.24
N ASP A 107 -18.55 19.96 -36.96
CA ASP A 107 -19.70 19.09 -37.28
C ASP A 107 -19.88 17.92 -36.30
N THR A 108 -19.07 17.85 -35.24
CA THR A 108 -19.19 16.76 -34.26
C THR A 108 -20.23 17.14 -33.21
N ASN A 109 -21.24 16.29 -33.03
CA ASN A 109 -22.12 16.40 -31.87
C ASN A 109 -21.36 15.91 -30.63
N LEU A 110 -20.95 16.84 -29.76
CA LEU A 110 -20.16 16.51 -28.58
C LEU A 110 -20.97 15.81 -27.49
N GLN A 111 -22.32 15.92 -27.51
CA GLN A 111 -23.22 15.26 -26.55
C GLN A 111 -22.73 15.34 -25.10
N ILE A 112 -22.35 16.55 -24.66
CA ILE A 112 -21.90 16.79 -23.28
C ILE A 112 -23.13 16.72 -22.37
N GLN A 113 -23.16 15.75 -21.46
CA GLN A 113 -24.26 15.63 -20.50
C GLN A 113 -24.08 16.58 -19.32
N ARG A 114 -22.84 16.71 -18.83
CA ARG A 114 -22.52 17.55 -17.66
C ARG A 114 -21.12 18.12 -17.78
N ALA A 115 -20.95 19.38 -17.40
CA ALA A 115 -19.63 20.01 -17.21
C ALA A 115 -19.65 20.84 -15.93
N HIS A 116 -18.60 20.75 -15.12
CA HIS A 116 -18.48 21.52 -13.88
C HIS A 116 -17.02 21.63 -13.45
N ARG A 117 -16.70 22.66 -12.66
CA ARG A 117 -15.41 22.73 -11.94
C ARG A 117 -15.33 21.59 -10.92
N ALA A 118 -14.13 21.09 -10.69
CA ALA A 118 -13.89 20.14 -9.60
C ALA A 118 -14.34 20.75 -8.26
N VAL A 119 -14.97 19.91 -7.43
CA VAL A 119 -15.51 20.29 -6.12
C VAL A 119 -14.34 20.52 -5.16
N ALA A 120 -13.80 21.73 -5.20
CA ALA A 120 -12.74 22.22 -4.34
C ALA A 120 -12.96 23.72 -4.10
N ARG A 121 -12.42 24.23 -2.98
CA ARG A 121 -12.43 25.68 -2.68
C ARG A 121 -11.79 26.46 -3.82
N LYS A 122 -12.36 27.64 -4.13
CA LYS A 122 -11.81 28.51 -5.17
C LYS A 122 -10.37 28.89 -4.79
N PRO A 123 -9.38 28.66 -5.67
CA PRO A 123 -7.99 29.01 -5.40
C PRO A 123 -7.80 30.53 -5.42
N GLU A 124 -6.73 30.99 -4.76
CA GLU A 124 -6.29 32.38 -4.84
C GLU A 124 -5.82 32.76 -6.25
N ARG A 125 -5.71 34.06 -6.54
CA ARG A 125 -5.42 34.60 -7.90
C ARG A 125 -4.16 34.03 -8.55
N ASN A 126 -3.15 33.68 -7.75
CA ASN A 126 -1.86 33.15 -8.22
C ASN A 126 -1.75 31.62 -8.14
N ALA A 127 -2.74 30.94 -7.56
CA ALA A 127 -2.75 29.48 -7.48
C ALA A 127 -3.28 28.85 -8.78
N PRO A 128 -2.94 27.58 -9.08
CA PRO A 128 -3.46 26.88 -10.25
C PRO A 128 -5.01 26.83 -10.23
N PRO A 129 -5.69 27.13 -11.34
CA PRO A 129 -7.15 27.10 -11.39
C PRO A 129 -7.68 25.67 -11.23
N ARG A 130 -8.92 25.52 -10.72
CA ARG A 130 -9.54 24.20 -10.60
C ARG A 130 -9.76 23.61 -11.99
N SER A 131 -9.53 22.32 -12.13
CA SER A 131 -9.87 21.60 -13.36
C SER A 131 -11.38 21.61 -13.62
N ILE A 132 -11.77 21.51 -14.89
CA ILE A 132 -13.14 21.25 -15.30
C ILE A 132 -13.30 19.75 -15.59
N VAL A 133 -14.33 19.13 -15.03
CA VAL A 133 -14.73 17.75 -15.31
C VAL A 133 -15.88 17.78 -16.31
N VAL A 134 -15.72 17.07 -17.42
CA VAL A 134 -16.67 17.00 -18.53
C VAL A 134 -17.11 15.55 -18.69
N ASN A 135 -18.40 15.30 -18.68
CA ASN A 135 -19.00 13.98 -18.88
C ASN A 135 -19.73 13.96 -20.24
N PHE A 136 -19.31 13.02 -21.08
CA PHE A 136 -19.86 12.80 -22.42
C PHE A 136 -20.91 11.68 -22.36
N LEU A 137 -21.91 11.74 -23.24
CA LEU A 137 -22.86 10.64 -23.41
C LEU A 137 -22.16 9.39 -23.95
N GLU A 138 -21.34 9.55 -24.98
CA GLU A 138 -20.65 8.46 -25.67
C GLU A 138 -19.15 8.44 -25.39
N PHE A 139 -18.63 7.25 -25.05
CA PHE A 139 -17.19 7.01 -24.84
C PHE A 139 -16.36 7.35 -26.08
N ASN A 140 -16.86 6.99 -27.27
CA ASN A 140 -16.14 7.17 -28.54
C ASN A 140 -15.93 8.65 -28.87
N ILE A 141 -16.91 9.51 -28.57
CA ILE A 141 -16.80 10.95 -28.76
C ILE A 141 -15.73 11.52 -27.83
N LYS A 142 -15.76 11.14 -26.55
CA LYS A 142 -14.73 11.55 -25.57
C LYS A 142 -13.31 11.13 -26.00
N GLU A 143 -13.11 9.91 -26.49
CA GLU A 143 -11.80 9.45 -26.99
C GLU A 143 -11.33 10.22 -28.24
N LYS A 144 -12.24 10.51 -29.19
CA LYS A 144 -11.93 11.34 -30.37
C LYS A 144 -11.49 12.75 -29.97
N VAL A 145 -12.21 13.37 -29.03
CA VAL A 145 -11.88 14.69 -28.48
C VAL A 145 -10.50 14.68 -27.81
N LEU A 146 -10.23 13.70 -26.94
CA LEU A 146 -8.93 13.56 -26.28
C LEU A 146 -7.78 13.39 -27.26
N LYS A 147 -7.95 12.55 -28.28
CA LYS A 147 -6.93 12.31 -29.31
C LYS A 147 -6.55 13.62 -30.02
N LYS A 148 -7.54 14.38 -30.50
CA LYS A 148 -7.30 15.69 -31.13
C LYS A 148 -6.65 16.69 -30.16
N ALA A 149 -7.10 16.68 -28.90
CA ALA A 149 -6.56 17.58 -27.88
C ALA A 149 -5.10 17.29 -27.53
N TRP A 150 -4.65 16.04 -27.69
CA TRP A 150 -3.24 15.67 -27.48
C TRP A 150 -2.34 15.97 -28.68
N GLU A 151 -2.90 16.10 -29.88
CA GLU A 151 -2.17 16.46 -31.10
C GLU A 151 -1.85 17.97 -31.14
N LYS A 152 -2.74 18.82 -30.60
CA LYS A 152 -2.60 20.28 -30.61
C LYS A 152 -2.11 20.83 -29.27
N LYS A 153 -1.22 21.82 -29.31
CA LYS A 153 -0.92 22.68 -28.14
C LYS A 153 -1.94 23.82 -28.11
N ILE A 154 -2.78 23.86 -27.08
CA ILE A 154 -3.81 24.89 -26.90
C ILE A 154 -3.36 25.85 -25.79
N LEU A 155 -3.42 27.15 -26.08
CA LEU A 155 -3.10 28.22 -25.14
C LEU A 155 -4.33 29.11 -24.96
N MET A 156 -4.65 29.42 -23.71
CA MET A 156 -5.70 30.37 -23.35
C MET A 156 -5.09 31.40 -22.40
N GLU A 157 -5.09 32.68 -22.80
CA GLU A 157 -4.49 33.79 -22.02
C GLU A 157 -3.04 33.51 -21.60
N GLY A 158 -2.24 32.96 -22.53
CA GLY A 158 -0.84 32.59 -22.27
C GLY A 158 -0.65 31.33 -21.41
N ARG A 159 -1.72 30.73 -20.88
CA ARG A 159 -1.66 29.47 -20.12
C ARG A 159 -1.96 28.27 -21.02
N ARG A 160 -1.17 27.21 -20.87
CA ARG A 160 -1.39 25.96 -21.61
C ARG A 160 -2.56 25.18 -21.03
N LEU A 161 -3.53 24.87 -21.88
CA LEU A 161 -4.59 23.92 -21.55
C LEU A 161 -4.07 22.49 -21.68
N SER A 162 -4.38 21.66 -20.69
CA SER A 162 -4.06 20.22 -20.72
C SER A 162 -5.34 19.41 -20.58
N PHE A 163 -5.46 18.37 -21.40
CA PHE A 163 -6.61 17.47 -21.43
C PHE A 163 -6.13 16.09 -21.02
N ASP A 164 -6.86 15.42 -20.14
CA ASP A 164 -6.56 14.03 -19.75
C ASP A 164 -7.85 13.29 -19.41
N HIS A 165 -7.77 11.97 -19.31
CA HIS A 165 -8.84 11.16 -18.75
C HIS A 165 -9.10 11.53 -17.28
N ASN A 166 -10.36 11.42 -16.86
CA ASN A 166 -10.70 11.57 -15.44
C ASN A 166 -10.49 10.24 -14.69
N TYR A 167 -9.24 9.92 -14.37
CA TYR A 167 -8.91 8.68 -13.67
C TYR A 167 -9.40 8.66 -12.20
N ALA A 168 -9.53 7.45 -11.65
CA ALA A 168 -9.71 7.22 -10.22
C ALA A 168 -8.46 7.68 -9.44
N THR A 169 -8.64 8.06 -8.18
CA THR A 169 -7.57 8.65 -7.36
C THR A 169 -6.33 7.74 -7.26
N GLU A 170 -6.52 6.44 -7.02
CA GLU A 170 -5.41 5.49 -6.93
C GLU A 170 -4.63 5.36 -8.26
N VAL A 171 -5.33 5.41 -9.40
CA VAL A 171 -4.70 5.40 -10.73
C VAL A 171 -3.90 6.69 -10.94
N VAL A 172 -4.40 7.85 -10.50
CA VAL A 172 -3.66 9.12 -10.57
C VAL A 172 -2.37 9.04 -9.74
N LEU A 173 -2.41 8.46 -8.54
CA LEU A 173 -1.22 8.27 -7.70
C LEU A 173 -0.17 7.38 -8.37
N LYS A 174 -0.58 6.21 -8.88
CA LYS A 174 0.31 5.32 -9.66
C LYS A 174 0.89 6.04 -10.88
N ARG A 175 0.09 6.82 -11.61
CA ARG A 175 0.55 7.62 -12.75
C ARG A 175 1.57 8.70 -12.36
N LYS A 176 1.40 9.30 -11.17
CA LYS A 176 2.31 10.30 -10.61
C LYS A 176 3.67 9.70 -10.26
N ALA A 177 3.71 8.46 -9.78
CA ALA A 177 4.96 7.74 -9.51
C ALA A 177 5.84 7.58 -10.76
N TYR A 178 5.25 7.55 -11.96
CA TYR A 178 6.01 7.50 -13.21
C TYR A 178 6.60 8.85 -13.67
N VAL A 179 6.36 9.98 -12.99
CA VAL A 179 6.79 11.30 -13.50
C VAL A 179 8.30 11.38 -13.72
N GLY A 180 9.11 10.91 -12.76
CA GLY A 180 10.58 10.87 -12.89
C GLY A 180 11.04 9.97 -14.03
N ILE A 181 10.39 8.81 -14.18
CA ILE A 181 10.64 7.85 -15.26
C ILE A 181 10.32 8.47 -16.63
N LYS A 182 9.16 9.13 -16.76
CA LYS A 182 8.73 9.80 -17.99
C LYS A 182 9.71 10.90 -18.40
N ARG A 183 10.28 11.64 -17.45
CA ARG A 183 11.29 12.68 -17.72
C ARG A 183 12.51 12.06 -18.41
N VAL A 184 13.07 11.01 -17.82
CA VAL A 184 14.26 10.31 -18.36
C VAL A 184 13.98 9.68 -19.72
N LEU A 185 12.82 9.04 -19.89
CA LEU A 185 12.43 8.45 -21.18
C LEU A 185 12.30 9.51 -22.28
N LYS A 186 11.76 10.70 -21.96
CA LYS A 186 11.70 11.83 -22.91
C LYS A 186 13.09 12.36 -23.25
N GLU A 187 13.96 12.55 -22.26
CA GLU A 187 15.34 13.01 -22.47
C GLU A 187 16.14 12.06 -23.38
N LYS A 188 15.87 10.75 -23.28
CA LYS A 188 16.50 9.72 -24.09
C LYS A 188 15.74 9.41 -25.38
N ASN A 189 14.70 10.17 -25.68
CA ASN A 189 13.84 10.00 -26.87
C ASN A 189 13.28 8.58 -27.05
N ILE A 190 13.02 7.87 -25.94
CA ILE A 190 12.45 6.53 -25.95
C ILE A 190 10.93 6.63 -25.98
N ARG A 191 10.30 5.93 -26.92
CA ARG A 191 8.83 5.92 -27.03
C ARG A 191 8.21 5.17 -25.85
N PHE A 192 7.23 5.78 -25.20
CA PHE A 192 6.46 5.14 -24.14
C PHE A 192 4.98 5.53 -24.20
N GLN A 193 4.15 4.70 -23.55
CA GLN A 193 2.73 4.92 -23.36
C GLN A 193 2.41 4.62 -21.89
N THR A 194 1.39 5.27 -21.33
CA THR A 194 0.88 4.92 -19.99
C THR A 194 -0.58 4.52 -20.09
N PRO A 195 -0.90 3.29 -20.52
CA PRO A 195 -2.28 2.80 -20.52
C PRO A 195 -2.77 2.64 -19.09
N LEU A 196 -3.82 3.37 -18.70
CA LEU A 196 -4.41 3.36 -17.35
C LEU A 196 -3.34 3.59 -16.26
N ASP A 197 -2.96 2.56 -15.51
CA ASP A 197 -2.00 2.60 -14.40
C ASP A 197 -0.66 1.92 -14.71
N ARG A 198 -0.49 1.35 -15.91
CA ARG A 198 0.74 0.65 -16.33
C ARG A 198 1.59 1.51 -17.24
N MET A 199 2.89 1.24 -17.27
CA MET A 199 3.82 1.89 -18.19
C MET A 199 4.26 0.90 -19.27
N ARG A 200 4.06 1.27 -20.54
CA ARG A 200 4.56 0.52 -21.69
C ARG A 200 5.72 1.28 -22.30
N ILE A 201 6.89 0.64 -22.39
CA ILE A 201 8.09 1.22 -22.97
C ILE A 201 8.47 0.42 -24.20
N HIS A 202 8.71 1.11 -25.31
CA HIS A 202 9.14 0.52 -26.57
C HIS A 202 10.67 0.55 -26.61
N TRP A 203 11.28 -0.61 -26.36
CA TRP A 203 12.73 -0.77 -26.45
C TRP A 203 13.12 -1.26 -27.84
N ASP A 204 14.42 -1.18 -28.15
CA ASP A 204 14.98 -1.77 -29.36
C ASP A 204 14.79 -3.30 -29.40
N SER A 205 14.80 -3.94 -28.23
CA SER A 205 14.52 -5.38 -28.07
C SER A 205 13.02 -5.74 -28.10
N GLY A 206 12.14 -4.77 -28.35
CA GLY A 206 10.69 -4.96 -28.33
C GLY A 206 9.96 -4.20 -27.21
N THR A 207 8.63 -4.26 -27.26
CA THR A 207 7.76 -3.51 -26.35
C THR A 207 7.56 -4.27 -25.04
N ARG A 208 7.78 -3.62 -23.90
CA ARG A 208 7.54 -4.22 -22.57
C ARG A 208 6.62 -3.35 -21.73
N THR A 209 5.67 -3.98 -21.04
CA THR A 209 4.76 -3.34 -20.10
C THR A 209 5.21 -3.63 -18.67
N TYR A 210 5.14 -2.63 -17.80
CA TYR A 210 5.49 -2.67 -16.40
C TYR A 210 4.26 -2.31 -15.57
N ASP A 211 3.97 -3.13 -14.57
CA ASP A 211 2.80 -2.98 -13.71
C ASP A 211 3.03 -1.96 -12.58
N SER A 212 4.30 -1.70 -12.22
CA SER A 212 4.67 -0.72 -11.20
C SER A 212 5.75 0.26 -11.67
N ALA A 213 5.76 1.45 -11.06
CA ALA A 213 6.81 2.43 -11.27
C ALA A 213 8.17 1.94 -10.73
N GLN A 214 8.17 1.14 -9.67
CA GLN A 214 9.36 0.53 -9.12
C GLN A 214 10.02 -0.43 -10.12
N ASP A 215 9.25 -1.33 -10.75
CA ASP A 215 9.77 -2.29 -11.73
C ASP A 215 10.35 -1.57 -12.96
N ALA A 216 9.65 -0.52 -13.43
CA ALA A 216 10.11 0.30 -14.53
C ALA A 216 11.41 1.04 -14.19
N ALA A 217 11.50 1.65 -12.99
CA ALA A 217 12.70 2.35 -12.52
C ALA A 217 13.90 1.40 -12.36
N GLN A 218 13.69 0.23 -11.76
CA GLN A 218 14.74 -0.78 -11.62
C GLN A 218 15.25 -1.25 -12.99
N LYS A 219 14.35 -1.46 -13.95
CA LYS A 219 14.77 -1.88 -15.30
C LYS A 219 15.53 -0.78 -16.02
N LEU A 220 15.20 0.49 -15.80
CA LEU A 220 15.95 1.63 -16.31
C LEU A 220 17.35 1.73 -15.67
N ARG A 221 17.46 1.57 -14.35
CA ARG A 221 18.77 1.53 -13.65
C ARG A 221 19.66 0.40 -14.17
N ARG A 222 19.11 -0.80 -14.35
CA ARG A 222 19.85 -1.95 -14.92
C ARG A 222 20.34 -1.70 -16.35
N ARG A 223 19.74 -0.75 -17.07
CA ARG A 223 20.17 -0.33 -18.41
C ARG A 223 21.07 0.91 -18.40
N GLY A 224 21.53 1.35 -17.22
CA GLY A 224 22.46 2.47 -17.08
C GLY A 224 21.80 3.85 -17.02
N PHE A 225 20.47 3.94 -16.90
CA PHE A 225 19.79 5.23 -16.76
C PHE A 225 19.72 5.65 -15.28
N SER A 226 20.04 6.91 -15.00
CA SER A 226 19.88 7.50 -13.67
C SER A 226 18.40 7.83 -13.43
N VAL A 227 17.74 7.03 -12.58
CA VAL A 227 16.33 7.20 -12.21
C VAL A 227 16.19 6.97 -10.71
N GLU A 228 15.49 7.85 -10.01
CA GLU A 228 15.08 7.61 -8.62
C GLU A 228 14.02 6.51 -8.58
N ILE A 229 14.18 5.54 -7.68
CA ILE A 229 13.18 4.49 -7.49
C ILE A 229 12.09 5.08 -6.59
N PRO A 230 10.84 5.20 -7.08
CA PRO A 230 9.74 5.65 -6.24
C PRO A 230 9.54 4.68 -5.08
N ASP A 231 9.24 5.21 -3.90
CA ASP A 231 8.84 4.39 -2.76
C ASP A 231 7.61 3.54 -3.13
N ARG A 232 7.66 2.25 -2.80
CA ARG A 232 6.59 1.27 -3.07
C ARG A 232 5.27 1.71 -2.44
N ASN A 233 5.37 2.30 -1.26
CA ASN A 233 4.27 2.76 -0.43
C ASN A 233 3.66 4.08 -0.92
N ALA A 234 4.43 4.94 -1.58
CA ALA A 234 3.96 6.24 -2.07
C ALA A 234 2.93 6.13 -3.22
N SER A 235 2.77 4.95 -3.81
CA SER A 235 1.80 4.69 -4.88
C SER A 235 0.48 4.09 -4.36
N GLU A 236 0.41 3.75 -3.08
CA GLU A 236 -0.78 3.16 -2.44
C GLU A 236 -1.49 4.20 -1.57
N LEU A 237 -2.82 4.16 -1.55
CA LEU A 237 -3.63 5.13 -0.79
C LEU A 237 -3.53 4.90 0.74
N TYR A 238 -2.94 3.79 1.20
CA TYR A 238 -2.81 3.39 2.61
C TYR A 238 -1.60 2.44 2.81
N PRO A 239 -0.36 2.97 2.87
CA PRO A 239 0.85 2.14 2.95
C PRO A 239 1.02 1.37 4.27
N GLU A 240 0.33 1.78 5.34
CA GLU A 240 0.46 1.22 6.69
C GLU A 240 -0.03 -0.24 6.79
N ILE A 241 -0.88 -0.68 5.85
CA ILE A 241 -1.48 -2.03 5.85
C ILE A 241 -0.44 -3.13 5.57
N GLU A 242 0.71 -2.81 4.99
CA GLU A 242 1.71 -3.83 4.63
C GLU A 242 2.67 -4.22 5.76
N HIS A 243 2.87 -3.36 6.77
CA HIS A 243 3.85 -3.59 7.85
C HIS A 243 3.49 -4.71 8.82
N LEU A 244 2.21 -5.08 8.93
CA LEU A 244 1.75 -6.17 9.81
C LEU A 244 2.06 -7.58 9.27
N HIS A 245 2.50 -7.72 8.02
CA HIS A 245 2.94 -9.02 7.46
C HIS A 245 4.32 -9.45 8.00
N GLN A 246 5.12 -8.51 8.51
CA GLN A 246 6.49 -8.78 8.99
C GLN A 246 6.54 -9.12 10.48
N THR A 247 5.49 -8.80 11.25
CA THR A 247 5.40 -9.11 12.68
C THR A 247 4.80 -10.50 12.94
N LYS A 248 5.24 -11.53 12.21
CA LYS A 248 5.07 -12.92 12.66
C LYS A 248 6.18 -13.21 13.66
N THR A 249 6.00 -12.78 14.89
CA THR A 249 7.03 -12.94 15.94
C THR A 249 7.02 -14.33 16.58
N TRP A 250 5.93 -15.09 16.47
CA TRP A 250 5.80 -16.39 17.11
C TRP A 250 5.35 -17.47 16.11
N GLN A 251 6.21 -18.46 15.88
CA GLN A 251 5.89 -19.71 15.21
C GLN A 251 6.02 -20.84 16.21
N ARG A 252 4.96 -21.65 16.36
CA ARG A 252 5.01 -22.86 17.17
C ARG A 252 5.93 -23.87 16.49
N VAL A 253 7.08 -24.17 17.10
CA VAL A 253 7.96 -25.23 16.61
C VAL A 253 7.36 -26.58 17.01
N GLY A 254 6.96 -27.37 16.02
CA GLY A 254 6.56 -28.78 16.20
C GLY A 254 5.05 -29.03 16.22
N ASP A 255 4.39 -28.83 15.09
CA ASP A 255 3.04 -29.36 14.85
C ASP A 255 3.14 -30.61 13.95
N ASN A 256 3.73 -31.67 14.50
CA ASN A 256 3.52 -33.02 13.98
C ASN A 256 2.39 -33.63 14.81
N SER A 257 1.22 -33.68 14.19
CA SER A 257 0.02 -34.35 14.65
C SER A 257 0.28 -35.85 14.89
N ALA A 258 0.61 -36.23 16.12
CA ALA A 258 0.39 -37.56 16.69
C ALA A 258 0.68 -37.54 18.20
N GLY A 259 -0.30 -37.94 19.01
CA GLY A 259 -0.11 -38.26 20.42
C GLY A 259 -0.37 -37.10 21.37
N GLY A 260 -1.49 -37.20 22.08
CA GLY A 260 -1.74 -36.37 23.26
C GLY A 260 -0.70 -36.70 24.31
N ASP A 261 0.20 -35.75 24.58
CA ASP A 261 1.10 -35.80 25.71
C ASP A 261 1.09 -34.41 26.36
N CYS A 262 0.74 -34.39 27.64
CA CYS A 262 0.47 -33.18 28.42
C CYS A 262 1.69 -32.25 28.39
N THR A 263 1.46 -30.95 28.21
CA THR A 263 2.48 -29.91 28.02
C THR A 263 3.56 -29.90 29.11
N ALA A 264 3.21 -30.34 30.33
CA ALA A 264 4.14 -30.56 31.44
C ALA A 264 5.26 -31.59 31.14
N SER A 265 4.97 -32.63 30.35
CA SER A 265 5.96 -33.63 29.92
C SER A 265 6.95 -33.06 28.88
N ARG A 266 6.53 -32.06 28.10
CA ARG A 266 7.40 -31.38 27.10
C ARG A 266 8.39 -30.43 27.75
N ALA A 267 7.97 -29.67 28.75
CA ALA A 267 8.86 -28.79 29.52
C ALA A 267 9.90 -29.61 30.31
N ARG A 268 9.48 -30.72 30.94
CA ARG A 268 10.39 -31.64 31.65
C ARG A 268 11.44 -32.29 30.74
N LYS A 269 11.08 -32.68 29.52
CA LYS A 269 12.05 -33.22 28.54
C LYS A 269 13.12 -32.20 28.12
N ARG A 270 12.75 -30.92 27.97
CA ARG A 270 13.71 -29.85 27.62
C ARG A 270 14.70 -29.52 28.74
N LEU A 271 14.32 -29.75 30.00
CA LEU A 271 15.21 -29.56 31.15
C LEU A 271 16.20 -30.73 31.35
N GLN A 272 15.86 -31.93 30.86
CA GLN A 272 16.77 -33.09 30.90
C GLN A 272 17.89 -33.03 29.85
N GLU A 273 17.75 -32.24 28.78
CA GLU A 273 18.79 -32.04 27.76
C GLU A 273 19.95 -31.14 28.23
N TYR A 274 19.86 -30.55 29.42
CA TYR A 274 20.93 -29.79 30.05
C TYR A 274 21.52 -30.58 31.23
N GLU A 275 22.28 -31.64 30.94
CA GLU A 275 23.18 -32.24 31.95
C GLU A 275 24.39 -31.33 32.16
N GLN A 276 24.72 -31.06 33.43
CA GLN A 276 25.97 -30.39 33.80
C GLN A 276 27.15 -31.28 33.41
N ILE A 277 27.93 -30.85 32.42
CA ILE A 277 29.26 -31.42 32.16
C ILE A 277 30.14 -31.03 33.37
N PRO A 278 30.67 -31.97 34.16
CA PRO A 278 31.60 -31.64 35.23
C PRO A 278 32.90 -31.08 34.62
N PRO A 279 33.56 -30.11 35.27
CA PRO A 279 34.82 -29.59 34.77
C PRO A 279 35.88 -30.70 34.78
N GLU A 280 36.58 -30.86 33.66
CA GLU A 280 37.76 -31.71 33.56
C GLU A 280 38.79 -31.27 34.60
N THR A 281 39.11 -32.14 35.55
CA THR A 281 40.27 -31.99 36.43
C THR A 281 41.53 -32.35 35.64
N ASN A 282 42.43 -31.37 35.49
CA ASN A 282 43.83 -31.57 35.06
C ASN A 282 44.55 -32.63 35.90
#